data_AF-A0A537ZW83-F1
#
_entry.id   AF-A0A537ZW83-F1
#
_cell.length_a   1.000
_cell.length_b   1.000
_cell.length_c   1.000
_cell.angle_alpha   90.00
_cell.angle_beta   90.00
_cell.angle_gamma   90.00
#
_symmetry.space_group_name_H-M   'P 1'
#
loop_
_entity.id
_entity.type
_entity.pdbx_description
1 polymer ?
#
loop_
_entity_poly.entity_id
_entity_poly.type
_entity_poly.pdbx_seq_one_letter_code
_entity_poly.pdbx_strand_id
1 'polypeptide(L)'
;MVRTLPLLSLFAALAVVFPVGGGATPARATANSVTFQDSRGEDPQGPDINTVTVSNDNTGMINWKIDIPNEAQLSGEKIIDVLIDADNNKATGDPDPLSGPGADYAIELFEQQVNMFQWDGQTYSRSAAGPSEATLIFTDSATGPTISINKSELGNTTKLSFQATVISGVTTDPSGNLDFTNAHADFAPDLGHGFYPFDVKTAPLKLVATKFKTSPSRPRAGGAFSMSMSAVRNDTGAAIQSGTVNCAARAGGATLRARTHRIANSVATCMWAIPASARGKAFRGSITVVFEGKKVTKTFSSVIR
;
A
#
# COMPACT_ATOMS: atom_id res chain seq x y z
N MET A 1 -5.92 37.45 72.98
CA MET A 1 -4.52 36.98 73.16
C MET A 1 -4.20 36.01 72.04
N VAL A 2 -3.48 36.49 71.02
CA VAL A 2 -3.11 35.75 69.81
C VAL A 2 -1.78 35.04 70.08
N ARG A 3 -1.72 33.73 69.81
CA ARG A 3 -0.49 32.92 69.80
C ARG A 3 -0.18 32.51 68.36
N THR A 4 0.99 32.94 67.90
CA THR A 4 1.62 32.66 66.60
C THR A 4 2.25 31.25 66.57
N LEU A 5 2.20 30.58 65.42
CA LEU A 5 3.02 29.40 65.08
C LEU A 5 3.84 29.66 63.78
N PRO A 6 5.04 29.06 63.63
CA PRO A 6 6.08 29.51 62.72
C PRO A 6 6.00 28.95 61.30
N LEU A 7 6.53 29.72 60.34
CA LEU A 7 6.78 29.33 58.94
C LEU A 7 7.89 28.26 58.84
N LEU A 8 7.62 27.19 58.08
CA LEU A 8 8.64 26.33 57.48
C LEU A 8 8.79 26.69 56.00
N SER A 9 10.00 27.10 55.61
CA SER A 9 10.44 27.37 54.25
C SER A 9 10.86 26.09 53.54
N LEU A 10 10.24 25.79 52.39
CA LEU A 10 10.62 24.69 51.50
C LEU A 10 11.30 25.24 50.24
N PHE A 11 12.56 24.87 50.01
CA PHE A 11 13.30 25.14 48.77
C PHE A 11 12.79 24.21 47.66
N ALA A 12 12.24 24.76 46.58
CA ALA A 12 11.91 24.01 45.37
C ALA A 12 13.07 24.09 44.37
N ALA A 13 13.71 22.95 44.08
CA ALA A 13 14.71 22.82 43.02
C ALA A 13 14.02 22.71 41.65
N LEU A 14 14.24 23.68 40.76
CA LEU A 14 13.82 23.62 39.36
C LEU A 14 14.72 22.65 38.58
N ALA A 15 14.20 21.47 38.22
CA ALA A 15 14.81 20.61 37.23
C ALA A 15 14.46 21.12 35.81
N VAL A 16 15.46 21.62 35.09
CA VAL A 16 15.33 21.98 33.66
C VAL A 16 15.37 20.70 32.84
N VAL A 17 14.20 20.25 32.38
CA VAL A 17 14.09 19.16 31.41
C VAL A 17 14.33 19.74 30.01
N PHE A 18 15.46 19.42 29.39
CA PHE A 18 15.67 19.69 27.97
C PHE A 18 14.82 18.72 27.15
N PRO A 19 14.00 19.19 26.19
CA PRO A 19 13.34 18.30 25.26
C PRO A 19 14.39 17.66 24.37
N VAL A 20 14.58 16.35 24.51
CA VAL A 20 15.28 15.53 23.52
C VAL A 20 14.45 15.64 22.24
N GLY A 21 14.97 16.32 21.23
CA GLY A 21 14.34 16.43 19.93
C GLY A 21 14.17 15.04 19.32
N GLY A 22 13.02 14.42 19.56
CA GLY A 22 12.59 13.23 18.85
C GLY A 22 12.54 13.57 17.37
N GLY A 23 13.42 12.96 16.58
CA GLY A 23 13.35 13.07 15.12
C GLY A 23 11.94 12.67 14.69
N ALA A 24 11.21 13.61 14.12
CA ALA A 24 9.86 13.37 13.62
C ALA A 24 9.91 12.13 12.71
N THR A 25 9.20 11.08 13.10
CA THR A 25 8.89 9.98 12.21
C THR A 25 8.18 10.57 11.00
N PRO A 26 8.60 10.25 9.76
CA PRO A 26 7.93 10.76 8.57
C PRO A 26 6.45 10.40 8.67
N ALA A 27 5.58 11.41 8.52
CA ALA A 27 4.13 11.25 8.61
C ALA A 27 3.68 10.04 7.79
N ARG A 28 3.03 9.08 8.46
CA ARG A 28 2.59 7.83 7.86
C ARG A 28 1.10 7.62 8.12
N ALA A 29 0.32 7.97 7.10
CA ALA A 29 -0.77 7.18 6.54
C ALA A 29 -1.45 8.04 5.45
N THR A 30 -1.49 7.56 4.22
CA THR A 30 -2.45 8.03 3.21
C THR A 30 -3.50 6.96 2.91
N ALA A 31 -3.47 5.81 3.59
CA ALA A 31 -4.45 4.73 3.51
C ALA A 31 -5.88 5.22 3.82
N ASN A 32 -6.88 4.72 3.10
CA ASN A 32 -8.29 5.02 3.34
C ASN A 32 -8.99 3.81 3.99
N SER A 33 -10.02 4.06 4.79
CA SER A 33 -10.91 3.02 5.33
C SER A 33 -12.30 3.60 5.51
N VAL A 34 -13.31 2.94 4.97
CA VAL A 34 -14.72 3.35 5.04
C VAL A 34 -15.56 2.10 5.30
N THR A 35 -16.51 2.21 6.22
CA THR A 35 -17.52 1.18 6.45
C THR A 35 -18.84 1.66 5.88
N PHE A 36 -19.38 0.92 4.93
CA PHE A 36 -20.69 1.12 4.35
C PHE A 36 -21.69 0.27 5.13
N GLN A 37 -22.79 0.89 5.54
CA GLN A 37 -23.90 0.20 6.19
C GLN A 37 -24.87 -0.23 5.12
N ASP A 38 -25.33 -1.47 5.24
CA ASP A 38 -26.43 -1.96 4.44
C ASP A 38 -27.73 -1.93 5.24
N SER A 39 -28.86 -2.08 4.55
CA SER A 39 -30.12 -2.43 5.20
C SER A 39 -30.05 -3.88 5.71
N ARG A 40 -31.11 -4.32 6.41
CA ARG A 40 -31.11 -5.66 7.02
C ARG A 40 -32.50 -6.27 6.99
N GLY A 41 -32.54 -7.60 6.91
CA GLY A 41 -33.75 -8.41 7.02
C GLY A 41 -34.67 -8.32 5.80
N GLU A 42 -34.09 -8.12 4.61
CA GLU A 42 -34.73 -8.08 3.31
C GLU A 42 -35.35 -9.43 2.97
N ASP A 43 -34.58 -10.50 3.19
CA ASP A 43 -34.99 -11.89 3.02
C ASP A 43 -34.71 -12.70 4.29
N PRO A 44 -35.73 -13.13 5.06
CA PRO A 44 -35.54 -13.91 6.27
C PRO A 44 -34.96 -15.32 6.04
N GLN A 45 -34.90 -15.78 4.79
CA GLN A 45 -34.35 -17.09 4.40
C GLN A 45 -32.95 -16.97 3.77
N GLY A 46 -32.49 -15.75 3.50
CA GLY A 46 -31.24 -15.48 2.81
C GLY A 46 -30.08 -15.02 3.70
N PRO A 47 -28.90 -14.82 3.10
CA PRO A 47 -27.82 -14.10 3.74
C PRO A 47 -28.25 -12.65 4.04
N ASP A 48 -27.66 -12.03 5.06
CA ASP A 48 -27.95 -10.66 5.49
C ASP A 48 -26.61 -9.93 5.68
N ILE A 49 -26.16 -9.23 4.64
CA ILE A 49 -25.00 -8.36 4.65
C ILE A 49 -25.34 -7.19 5.55
N ASN A 50 -24.59 -7.04 6.63
CA ASN A 50 -24.76 -5.94 7.55
C ASN A 50 -23.90 -4.74 7.15
N THR A 51 -22.64 -5.01 6.82
CA THR A 51 -21.69 -3.96 6.42
C THR A 51 -20.70 -4.46 5.40
N VAL A 52 -20.21 -3.54 4.57
CA VAL A 52 -18.99 -3.74 3.79
C VAL A 52 -17.96 -2.71 4.24
N THR A 53 -16.85 -3.18 4.81
CA THR A 53 -15.72 -2.31 5.15
C THR A 53 -14.68 -2.39 4.05
N VAL A 54 -14.49 -1.27 3.34
CA VAL A 54 -13.48 -1.13 2.30
C VAL A 54 -12.31 -0.32 2.81
N SER A 55 -11.10 -0.84 2.62
CA SER A 55 -9.87 -0.15 3.00
C SER A 55 -8.80 -0.31 1.93
N ASN A 56 -7.83 0.59 1.89
CA ASN A 56 -6.64 0.40 1.07
C ASN A 56 -5.37 0.81 1.82
N ASP A 57 -4.25 0.12 1.55
CA ASP A 57 -2.95 0.51 2.10
C ASP A 57 -2.23 1.55 1.20
N ASN A 58 -1.04 2.00 1.62
CA ASN A 58 -0.28 2.99 0.86
C ASN A 58 0.21 2.49 -0.51
N THR A 59 0.26 1.17 -0.73
CA THR A 59 0.63 0.54 -2.00
C THR A 59 -0.55 0.38 -2.95
N GLY A 60 -1.77 0.58 -2.45
CA GLY A 60 -2.99 0.39 -3.22
C GLY A 60 -3.57 -1.01 -3.09
N MET A 61 -3.18 -1.78 -2.08
CA MET A 61 -3.82 -3.04 -1.72
C MET A 61 -5.21 -2.74 -1.15
N ILE A 62 -6.27 -3.03 -1.91
CA ILE A 62 -7.67 -2.78 -1.51
C ILE A 62 -8.21 -4.05 -0.83
N ASN A 63 -9.00 -3.88 0.23
CA ASN A 63 -9.65 -4.97 0.96
C ASN A 63 -11.13 -4.66 1.10
N TRP A 64 -12.00 -5.60 0.72
CA TRP A 64 -13.43 -5.61 1.00
C TRP A 64 -13.70 -6.66 2.07
N LYS A 65 -14.01 -6.22 3.30
CA LYS A 65 -14.52 -7.09 4.35
C LYS A 65 -16.04 -7.05 4.33
N ILE A 66 -16.67 -8.19 4.02
CA ILE A 66 -18.12 -8.33 3.87
C ILE A 66 -18.62 -9.04 5.14
N ASP A 67 -19.45 -8.36 5.93
CA ASP A 67 -19.96 -8.85 7.22
C ASP A 67 -21.39 -9.40 7.03
N ILE A 68 -21.56 -10.70 7.23
CA ILE A 68 -22.78 -11.49 6.99
C ILE A 68 -23.10 -12.27 8.29
N PRO A 69 -23.55 -11.60 9.36
CA PRO A 69 -23.58 -12.17 10.71
C PRO A 69 -24.58 -13.33 10.90
N ASN A 70 -25.61 -13.44 10.05
CA ASN A 70 -26.61 -14.50 10.15
C ASN A 70 -26.16 -15.83 9.50
N GLU A 71 -24.97 -15.84 8.91
CA GLU A 71 -24.44 -16.94 8.13
C GLU A 71 -23.12 -17.44 8.73
N ALA A 72 -22.96 -18.77 8.84
CA ALA A 72 -21.67 -19.35 9.23
C ALA A 72 -20.62 -19.17 8.12
N GLN A 73 -19.34 -19.43 8.44
CA GLN A 73 -18.19 -19.42 7.50
C GLN A 73 -18.52 -19.99 6.12
N LEU A 74 -17.81 -19.53 5.09
CA LEU A 74 -18.05 -19.91 3.71
C LEU A 74 -18.03 -21.43 3.54
N SER A 75 -19.23 -22.02 3.44
CA SER A 75 -19.42 -23.39 2.95
C SER A 75 -19.35 -23.36 1.42
N GLY A 76 -19.12 -24.52 0.80
CA GLY A 76 -19.08 -24.64 -0.67
C GLY A 76 -20.39 -24.34 -1.40
N GLU A 77 -21.42 -23.88 -0.70
CA GLU A 77 -22.78 -23.62 -1.20
C GLU A 77 -23.07 -22.12 -1.38
N LYS A 78 -22.05 -21.27 -1.24
CA LYS A 78 -22.18 -19.81 -1.28
C LYS A 78 -21.35 -19.22 -2.41
N ILE A 79 -21.96 -18.26 -3.11
CA ILE A 79 -21.28 -17.40 -4.07
C ILE A 79 -21.22 -16.00 -3.48
N ILE A 80 -20.05 -15.38 -3.51
CA ILE A 80 -19.89 -13.97 -3.15
C ILE A 80 -19.29 -13.24 -4.32
N ASP A 81 -20.00 -12.21 -4.78
CA ASP A 81 -19.54 -11.34 -5.86
C ASP A 81 -19.23 -9.94 -5.34
N VAL A 82 -18.19 -9.32 -5.91
CA VAL A 82 -17.92 -7.90 -5.81
C VAL A 82 -17.82 -7.32 -7.21
N LEU A 83 -18.83 -6.56 -7.60
CA LEU A 83 -18.83 -5.81 -8.85
C LEU A 83 -18.16 -4.47 -8.66
N ILE A 84 -17.30 -4.08 -9.60
CA ILE A 84 -16.44 -2.91 -9.48
C ILE A 84 -16.49 -2.09 -10.76
N ASP A 85 -17.02 -0.88 -10.66
CA ASP A 85 -16.80 0.22 -11.60
C ASP A 85 -15.47 0.88 -11.21
N ALA A 86 -14.39 0.49 -11.90
CA ALA A 86 -13.03 0.81 -11.50
C ALA A 86 -12.60 2.20 -11.98
N ASP A 87 -13.20 2.72 -13.04
CA ASP A 87 -12.94 4.09 -13.51
C ASP A 87 -13.96 5.13 -12.99
N ASN A 88 -14.93 4.67 -12.19
CA ASN A 88 -16.02 5.47 -11.62
C ASN A 88 -16.81 6.18 -12.73
N ASN A 89 -17.10 5.47 -13.82
CA ASN A 89 -17.82 5.97 -14.97
C ASN A 89 -18.87 4.96 -15.43
N LYS A 90 -20.14 5.24 -15.07
CA LYS A 90 -21.30 4.40 -15.45
C LYS A 90 -21.58 4.28 -16.95
N ALA A 91 -20.85 5.01 -17.80
CA ALA A 91 -20.96 4.90 -19.25
C ALA A 91 -19.97 3.91 -19.88
N THR A 92 -19.02 3.41 -19.09
CA THR A 92 -18.09 2.30 -19.43
C THR A 92 -18.55 1.03 -18.72
N GLY A 93 -17.92 -0.11 -19.00
CA GLY A 93 -18.30 -1.37 -18.37
C GLY A 93 -19.68 -1.91 -18.76
N ASP A 94 -20.26 -2.68 -17.85
CA ASP A 94 -21.57 -3.31 -17.97
C ASP A 94 -22.70 -2.25 -17.97
N PRO A 95 -23.57 -2.24 -19.00
CA PRO A 95 -24.65 -1.26 -19.10
C PRO A 95 -25.90 -1.62 -18.27
N ASP A 96 -25.96 -2.79 -17.62
CA ASP A 96 -27.14 -3.19 -16.84
C ASP A 96 -27.36 -2.24 -15.64
N PRO A 97 -28.48 -1.49 -15.59
CA PRO A 97 -28.72 -0.50 -14.56
C PRO A 97 -28.97 -1.10 -13.17
N LEU A 98 -29.30 -2.39 -13.09
CA LEU A 98 -29.66 -3.09 -11.85
C LEU A 98 -28.52 -3.96 -11.34
N SER A 99 -27.89 -4.74 -12.23
CA SER A 99 -26.91 -5.75 -11.82
C SER A 99 -25.46 -5.36 -12.09
N GLY A 100 -25.16 -4.21 -12.69
CA GLY A 100 -23.76 -3.86 -12.98
C GLY A 100 -23.53 -2.47 -13.53
N PRO A 101 -24.18 -1.39 -13.06
CA PRO A 101 -24.16 -0.10 -13.73
C PRO A 101 -22.76 0.53 -13.76
N GLY A 102 -22.03 0.31 -14.84
CA GLY A 102 -20.65 0.79 -14.99
C GLY A 102 -19.57 -0.23 -14.66
N ALA A 103 -19.93 -1.45 -14.26
CA ALA A 103 -18.96 -2.38 -13.69
C ALA A 103 -17.97 -2.89 -14.76
N ASP A 104 -16.68 -2.72 -14.49
CA ASP A 104 -15.59 -3.19 -15.35
C ASP A 104 -15.14 -4.60 -14.97
N TYR A 105 -15.27 -4.93 -13.68
CA TYR A 105 -14.78 -6.19 -13.11
C TYR A 105 -15.82 -6.81 -12.18
N ALA A 106 -15.80 -8.14 -12.15
CA ALA A 106 -16.48 -8.95 -11.14
C ALA A 106 -15.43 -9.81 -10.42
N ILE A 107 -15.40 -9.77 -9.09
CA ILE A 107 -14.63 -10.70 -8.28
C ILE A 107 -15.60 -11.68 -7.65
N GLU A 108 -15.46 -12.95 -8.00
CA GLU A 108 -16.29 -14.05 -7.49
C GLU A 108 -15.48 -14.89 -6.50
N LEU A 109 -16.09 -15.22 -5.37
CA LEU A 109 -15.61 -16.21 -4.41
C LEU A 109 -16.62 -17.36 -4.34
N PHE A 110 -16.20 -18.51 -4.86
CA PHE A 110 -17.01 -19.73 -4.94
C PHE A 110 -16.13 -20.96 -4.71
N GLU A 111 -16.62 -21.97 -3.98
CA GLU A 111 -15.88 -23.21 -3.67
C GLU A 111 -14.44 -23.00 -3.13
N GLN A 112 -14.25 -22.00 -2.26
CA GLN A 112 -12.93 -21.57 -1.73
C GLN A 112 -11.92 -21.13 -2.80
N GLN A 113 -12.40 -20.73 -3.97
CA GLN A 113 -11.62 -20.12 -5.04
C GLN A 113 -12.08 -18.68 -5.23
N VAL A 114 -11.13 -17.76 -5.33
CA VAL A 114 -11.40 -16.38 -5.70
C VAL A 114 -10.93 -16.14 -7.12
N ASN A 115 -11.81 -15.59 -7.93
CA ASN A 115 -11.60 -15.36 -9.35
C ASN A 115 -11.99 -13.94 -9.70
N MET A 116 -11.23 -13.27 -10.56
CA MET A 116 -11.68 -12.03 -11.20
C MET A 116 -12.08 -12.30 -12.65
N PHE A 117 -13.05 -11.52 -13.11
CA PHE A 117 -13.56 -11.47 -14.47
C PHE A 117 -13.61 -10.03 -14.93
N GLN A 118 -13.47 -9.81 -16.23
CA GLN A 118 -13.55 -8.48 -16.83
C GLN A 118 -14.73 -8.42 -17.78
N TRP A 119 -15.45 -7.31 -17.76
CA TRP A 119 -16.48 -7.03 -18.76
C TRP A 119 -15.85 -6.91 -20.15
N ASP A 120 -16.31 -7.74 -21.09
CA ASP A 120 -15.79 -7.77 -22.47
C ASP A 120 -16.71 -7.07 -23.49
N GLY A 121 -17.78 -6.44 -23.01
CA GLY A 121 -18.82 -5.83 -23.85
C GLY A 121 -20.08 -6.68 -24.00
N GLN A 122 -20.06 -7.94 -23.57
CA GLN A 122 -21.23 -8.83 -23.57
C GLN A 122 -21.41 -9.56 -22.24
N THR A 123 -20.33 -9.99 -21.61
CA THR A 123 -20.35 -10.72 -20.35
C THR A 123 -19.09 -10.44 -19.55
N TYR A 124 -19.09 -10.87 -18.28
CA TYR A 124 -17.86 -11.01 -17.51
C TYR A 124 -17.14 -12.27 -17.95
N SER A 125 -15.96 -12.12 -18.54
CA SER A 125 -15.16 -13.24 -19.03
C SER A 125 -13.71 -13.16 -18.58
N ARG A 126 -13.05 -14.32 -18.63
CA ARG A 126 -11.61 -14.45 -18.44
C ARG A 126 -10.94 -14.51 -19.80
N SER A 127 -10.21 -13.46 -20.15
CA SER A 127 -9.30 -13.52 -21.30
C SER A 127 -7.86 -13.66 -20.82
N ALA A 128 -7.03 -14.39 -21.58
CA ALA A 128 -5.58 -14.47 -21.31
C ALA A 128 -4.87 -13.11 -21.42
N ALA A 129 -5.54 -12.11 -22.01
CA ALA A 129 -5.08 -10.72 -22.11
C ALA A 129 -5.67 -9.82 -21.00
N GLY A 130 -6.53 -10.35 -20.13
CA GLY A 130 -7.15 -9.63 -19.03
C GLY A 130 -6.13 -9.18 -17.98
N PRO A 131 -6.56 -8.37 -17.00
CA PRO A 131 -5.69 -7.97 -15.90
C PRO A 131 -5.09 -9.18 -15.18
N SER A 132 -3.88 -9.00 -14.66
CA SER A 132 -3.27 -9.93 -13.72
C SER A 132 -4.16 -10.06 -12.47
N GLU A 133 -4.12 -11.23 -11.83
CA GLU A 133 -4.75 -11.51 -10.54
C GLU A 133 -3.72 -11.99 -9.50
N ALA A 134 -2.44 -11.67 -9.72
CA ALA A 134 -1.33 -12.11 -8.90
C ALA A 134 -1.41 -11.62 -7.44
N THR A 135 -2.19 -10.58 -7.16
CA THR A 135 -2.40 -10.08 -5.80
C THR A 135 -3.79 -10.41 -5.23
N LEU A 136 -4.66 -11.05 -6.02
CA LEU A 136 -6.00 -11.42 -5.61
C LEU A 136 -5.93 -12.56 -4.59
N ILE A 137 -6.41 -12.31 -3.38
CA ILE A 137 -6.49 -13.29 -2.30
C ILE A 137 -7.78 -13.08 -1.52
N PHE A 138 -8.18 -14.09 -0.75
CA PHE A 138 -9.21 -13.94 0.26
C PHE A 138 -8.80 -14.59 1.58
N THR A 139 -9.41 -14.13 2.67
CA THR A 139 -9.39 -14.79 3.98
C THR A 139 -10.80 -14.87 4.50
N ASP A 140 -11.20 -16.03 5.01
CA ASP A 140 -12.52 -16.18 5.62
C ASP A 140 -12.48 -15.92 7.14
N SER A 141 -13.61 -15.47 7.68
CA SER A 141 -13.78 -15.20 9.11
C SER A 141 -15.16 -15.66 9.58
N ALA A 142 -15.38 -15.66 10.90
CA ALA A 142 -16.65 -16.11 11.47
C ALA A 142 -17.88 -15.31 10.99
N THR A 143 -17.69 -14.09 10.48
CA THR A 143 -18.77 -13.24 9.97
C THR A 143 -18.66 -12.96 8.48
N GLY A 144 -17.85 -13.70 7.73
CA GLY A 144 -17.71 -13.54 6.28
C GLY A 144 -16.29 -13.21 5.81
N PRO A 145 -16.09 -13.11 4.47
CA PRO A 145 -14.76 -12.99 3.89
C PRO A 145 -14.18 -11.58 3.94
N THR A 146 -12.87 -11.53 3.80
CA THR A 146 -12.15 -10.36 3.31
C THR A 146 -11.50 -10.72 1.98
N ILE A 147 -11.89 -10.02 0.92
CA ILE A 147 -11.33 -10.14 -0.43
C ILE A 147 -10.35 -8.99 -0.65
N SER A 148 -9.22 -9.28 -1.26
CA SER A 148 -8.08 -8.37 -1.33
C SER A 148 -7.47 -8.36 -2.74
N ILE A 149 -7.39 -7.20 -3.40
CA ILE A 149 -6.69 -7.03 -4.70
C ILE A 149 -5.96 -5.68 -4.81
N ASN A 150 -4.80 -5.62 -5.47
CA ASN A 150 -4.09 -4.37 -5.68
C ASN A 150 -4.74 -3.56 -6.81
N LYS A 151 -4.87 -2.24 -6.61
CA LYS A 151 -5.41 -1.32 -7.61
C LYS A 151 -4.71 -1.40 -8.98
N SER A 152 -3.45 -1.85 -9.05
CA SER A 152 -2.73 -2.03 -10.31
C SER A 152 -3.39 -3.06 -11.24
N GLU A 153 -4.13 -4.00 -10.66
CA GLU A 153 -4.90 -5.04 -11.37
C GLU A 153 -6.31 -4.54 -11.75
N LEU A 154 -6.74 -3.41 -11.18
CA LEU A 154 -8.01 -2.72 -11.48
C LEU A 154 -7.75 -1.41 -12.24
N GLY A 155 -6.93 -1.46 -13.29
CA GLY A 155 -6.66 -0.29 -14.14
C GLY A 155 -5.93 0.88 -13.45
N ASN A 156 -5.24 0.64 -12.31
CA ASN A 156 -4.64 1.68 -11.46
C ASN A 156 -5.63 2.71 -10.90
N THR A 157 -6.86 2.28 -10.63
CA THR A 157 -7.92 3.13 -10.09
C THR A 157 -7.47 3.99 -8.89
N THR A 158 -7.94 5.24 -8.86
CA THR A 158 -7.83 6.14 -7.69
C THR A 158 -9.17 6.40 -7.03
N LYS A 159 -10.25 5.99 -7.70
CA LYS A 159 -11.63 6.13 -7.27
C LYS A 159 -12.42 5.06 -7.99
N LEU A 160 -13.16 4.27 -7.24
CA LEU A 160 -14.02 3.21 -7.76
C LEU A 160 -15.40 3.32 -7.12
N SER A 161 -16.38 2.65 -7.72
CA SER A 161 -17.62 2.31 -7.03
C SER A 161 -17.85 0.80 -7.10
N PHE A 162 -18.53 0.24 -6.10
CA PHE A 162 -18.73 -1.21 -6.01
C PHE A 162 -20.09 -1.60 -5.43
N GLN A 163 -20.47 -2.85 -5.66
CA GLN A 163 -21.53 -3.57 -4.96
C GLN A 163 -20.99 -4.93 -4.52
N ALA A 164 -21.39 -5.40 -3.35
CA ALA A 164 -21.18 -6.76 -2.91
C ALA A 164 -22.50 -7.54 -3.00
N THR A 165 -22.42 -8.81 -3.37
CA THR A 165 -23.57 -9.71 -3.41
C THR A 165 -23.19 -11.01 -2.73
N VAL A 166 -24.10 -11.57 -1.94
CA VAL A 166 -23.96 -12.89 -1.34
C VAL A 166 -25.15 -13.72 -1.78
N ILE A 167 -24.89 -14.90 -2.32
CA ILE A 167 -25.91 -15.86 -2.72
C ILE A 167 -25.69 -17.14 -1.91
N SER A 168 -26.72 -17.61 -1.21
CA SER A 168 -26.75 -18.91 -0.53
C SER A 168 -27.84 -19.81 -1.09
N GLY A 169 -27.85 -21.09 -0.73
CA GLY A 169 -28.81 -22.06 -1.25
C GLY A 169 -28.53 -22.55 -2.67
N VAL A 170 -27.33 -22.25 -3.20
CA VAL A 170 -26.87 -22.74 -4.50
C VAL A 170 -26.48 -24.21 -4.34
N THR A 171 -27.05 -25.08 -5.17
CA THR A 171 -26.70 -26.49 -5.19
C THR A 171 -26.20 -26.90 -6.57
N THR A 172 -25.86 -28.19 -6.76
CA THR A 172 -25.48 -28.73 -8.07
C THR A 172 -26.52 -29.74 -8.52
N ASP A 173 -27.01 -29.60 -9.74
CA ASP A 173 -27.93 -30.56 -10.35
C ASP A 173 -27.21 -31.91 -10.63
N PRO A 174 -27.95 -32.99 -10.95
CA PRO A 174 -27.33 -34.29 -11.27
C PRO A 174 -26.39 -34.28 -12.48
N SER A 175 -26.41 -33.23 -13.30
CA SER A 175 -25.56 -33.04 -14.48
C SER A 175 -24.28 -32.23 -14.18
N GLY A 176 -24.13 -31.74 -12.95
CA GLY A 176 -22.99 -30.93 -12.54
C GLY A 176 -23.15 -29.42 -12.75
N ASN A 177 -24.34 -28.94 -13.12
CA ASN A 177 -24.59 -27.50 -13.28
C ASN A 177 -25.05 -26.88 -11.96
N LEU A 178 -24.76 -25.60 -11.76
CA LEU A 178 -25.30 -24.87 -10.61
C LEU A 178 -26.83 -24.74 -10.72
N ASP A 179 -27.51 -25.09 -9.64
CA ASP A 179 -28.96 -24.97 -9.46
C ASP A 179 -29.26 -23.86 -8.44
N PHE A 180 -29.92 -22.83 -8.94
CA PHE A 180 -30.32 -21.64 -8.18
C PHE A 180 -31.79 -21.66 -7.75
N THR A 181 -32.50 -22.79 -7.89
CA THR A 181 -33.95 -22.89 -7.62
C THR A 181 -34.32 -22.48 -6.19
N ASN A 182 -33.44 -22.74 -5.22
CA ASN A 182 -33.63 -22.36 -3.82
C ASN A 182 -32.62 -21.30 -3.37
N ALA A 183 -32.05 -20.56 -4.33
CA ALA A 183 -31.05 -19.56 -4.01
C ALA A 183 -31.70 -18.30 -3.43
N HIS A 184 -31.06 -17.77 -2.39
CA HIS A 184 -31.40 -16.50 -1.77
C HIS A 184 -30.21 -15.57 -1.92
N ALA A 185 -30.47 -14.32 -2.29
CA ALA A 185 -29.43 -13.35 -2.58
C ALA A 185 -29.65 -12.07 -1.77
N ASP A 186 -28.55 -11.48 -1.34
CA ASP A 186 -28.52 -10.18 -0.71
C ASP A 186 -27.48 -9.28 -1.37
N PHE A 187 -27.79 -7.98 -1.47
CA PHE A 187 -27.06 -6.99 -2.24
C PHE A 187 -26.72 -5.78 -1.37
N ALA A 188 -25.43 -5.46 -1.31
CA ALA A 188 -24.92 -4.30 -0.60
C ALA A 188 -24.19 -3.34 -1.55
N PRO A 189 -24.80 -2.22 -1.98
CA PRO A 189 -26.12 -1.71 -1.56
C PRO A 189 -27.29 -2.46 -2.20
N ASP A 190 -28.47 -2.31 -1.60
CA ASP A 190 -29.76 -2.71 -2.18
C ASP A 190 -29.86 -2.35 -3.67
N LEU A 191 -30.48 -3.26 -4.43
CA LEU A 191 -30.76 -3.02 -5.84
C LEU A 191 -31.51 -1.71 -6.06
N GLY A 192 -31.01 -0.90 -6.99
CA GLY A 192 -31.56 0.42 -7.31
C GLY A 192 -30.97 1.59 -6.51
N HIS A 193 -30.13 1.35 -5.49
CA HIS A 193 -29.43 2.42 -4.75
C HIS A 193 -28.10 2.84 -5.40
N GLY A 194 -27.69 2.15 -6.48
CA GLY A 194 -26.41 2.34 -7.14
C GLY A 194 -25.26 1.71 -6.35
N PHE A 195 -24.02 1.96 -6.75
CA PHE A 195 -22.83 1.40 -6.11
C PHE A 195 -22.29 2.30 -4.99
N TYR A 196 -21.69 1.71 -3.96
CA TYR A 196 -20.96 2.41 -2.92
C TYR A 196 -19.68 3.05 -3.50
N PRO A 197 -19.41 4.36 -3.28
CA PRO A 197 -18.20 5.02 -3.77
C PRO A 197 -17.02 4.83 -2.82
N PHE A 198 -15.82 4.59 -3.35
CA PHE A 198 -14.60 4.50 -2.55
C PHE A 198 -13.40 5.19 -3.22
N ASP A 199 -12.71 6.04 -2.46
CA ASP A 199 -11.45 6.67 -2.88
C ASP A 199 -10.26 5.79 -2.49
N VAL A 200 -9.43 5.42 -3.48
CA VAL A 200 -8.19 4.67 -3.24
C VAL A 200 -7.04 5.64 -2.99
N LYS A 201 -6.71 5.85 -1.71
CA LYS A 201 -5.70 6.84 -1.32
C LYS A 201 -4.33 6.19 -1.11
N THR A 202 -3.39 6.46 -2.01
CA THR A 202 -2.01 5.94 -1.94
C THR A 202 -1.00 7.03 -1.65
N ALA A 203 0.10 6.69 -0.99
CA ALA A 203 1.16 7.65 -0.73
C ALA A 203 1.97 7.80 -2.02
N PRO A 204 2.28 9.02 -2.49
CA PRO A 204 3.24 9.17 -3.57
C PRO A 204 4.57 8.54 -3.16
N LEU A 205 5.07 7.59 -3.95
CA LEU A 205 6.35 6.96 -3.70
C LEU A 205 7.47 8.01 -3.62
N LYS A 206 8.19 8.00 -2.52
CA LYS A 206 9.40 8.77 -2.22
C LYS A 206 10.43 7.83 -1.61
N LEU A 207 11.70 8.11 -1.91
CA LEU A 207 12.82 7.38 -1.31
C LEU A 207 13.38 8.18 -0.13
N VAL A 208 13.64 7.49 0.98
CA VAL A 208 14.22 8.07 2.20
C VAL A 208 15.55 7.39 2.48
N ALA A 209 16.61 8.18 2.67
CA ALA A 209 17.94 7.66 3.01
C ALA A 209 18.06 7.49 4.54
N THR A 210 18.37 6.29 5.00
CA THR A 210 18.30 5.92 6.44
C THR A 210 19.65 5.59 7.09
N LYS A 211 20.70 5.26 6.32
CA LYS A 211 22.03 4.89 6.88
C LYS A 211 23.19 5.38 6.00
N PHE A 212 23.48 6.68 6.00
CA PHE A 212 24.57 7.25 5.21
C PHE A 212 25.92 7.19 5.96
N LYS A 213 26.95 6.64 5.33
CA LYS A 213 28.31 6.53 5.89
C LYS A 213 29.39 6.80 4.85
N THR A 214 30.55 7.23 5.32
CA THR A 214 31.77 7.36 4.51
C THR A 214 32.88 6.48 5.08
N SER A 215 33.75 5.95 4.21
CA SER A 215 34.95 5.24 4.65
C SER A 215 36.13 5.53 3.72
N PRO A 216 37.28 5.99 4.26
CA PRO A 216 37.46 6.51 5.62
C PRO A 216 36.53 7.71 5.92
N SER A 217 36.40 8.12 7.19
CA SER A 217 35.54 9.26 7.57
C SER A 217 35.94 10.58 6.91
N ARG A 218 37.23 10.73 6.57
CA ARG A 218 37.77 11.81 5.74
C ARG A 218 38.60 11.24 4.60
N PRO A 219 38.46 11.76 3.37
CA PRO A 219 39.21 11.29 2.21
C PRO A 219 40.71 11.53 2.40
N ARG A 220 41.51 10.58 1.90
CA ARG A 220 42.97 10.62 1.96
C ARG A 220 43.53 10.66 0.54
N ALA A 221 44.52 11.52 0.31
CA ALA A 221 45.24 11.60 -0.95
C ALA A 221 45.92 10.26 -1.25
N GLY A 222 45.81 9.79 -2.49
CA GLY A 222 46.32 8.47 -2.92
C GLY A 222 45.50 7.27 -2.43
N GLY A 223 44.50 7.49 -1.58
CA GLY A 223 43.66 6.44 -1.01
C GLY A 223 42.35 6.22 -1.75
N ALA A 224 41.67 5.12 -1.41
CA ALA A 224 40.27 4.92 -1.76
C ALA A 224 39.35 5.70 -0.81
N PHE A 225 38.25 6.20 -1.35
CA PHE A 225 37.19 6.82 -0.56
C PHE A 225 35.83 6.27 -1.02
N SER A 226 35.00 5.87 -0.06
CA SER A 226 33.70 5.30 -0.31
C SER A 226 32.59 6.07 0.40
N MET A 227 31.44 6.15 -0.26
CA MET A 227 30.19 6.61 0.30
C MET A 227 29.20 5.45 0.18
N SER A 228 28.52 5.11 1.27
CA SER A 228 27.47 4.10 1.27
C SER A 228 26.20 4.62 1.90
N MET A 229 25.05 4.24 1.36
CA MET A 229 23.76 4.49 1.99
C MET A 229 22.75 3.38 1.78
N SER A 230 21.92 3.14 2.79
CA SER A 230 20.64 2.46 2.60
C SER A 230 19.53 3.48 2.28
N ALA A 231 18.62 3.08 1.40
CA ALA A 231 17.41 3.80 1.08
C ALA A 231 16.19 2.89 1.33
N VAL A 232 15.07 3.49 1.72
CA VAL A 232 13.78 2.81 1.91
C VAL A 232 12.69 3.55 1.15
N ARG A 233 11.62 2.85 0.77
CA ARG A 233 10.39 3.49 0.29
C ARG A 233 9.65 4.13 1.47
N ASN A 234 9.02 5.28 1.28
CA ASN A 234 8.22 5.93 2.33
C ASN A 234 6.88 5.21 2.60
N ASP A 235 6.27 4.69 1.54
CA ASP A 235 4.94 4.06 1.54
C ASP A 235 4.95 2.74 2.32
N THR A 236 5.89 1.83 2.00
CA THR A 236 6.01 0.49 2.60
C THR A 236 7.09 0.41 3.66
N GLY A 237 8.11 1.25 3.60
CA GLY A 237 9.28 1.14 4.47
C GLY A 237 10.25 0.03 4.03
N ALA A 238 9.92 -0.65 2.92
CA ALA A 238 10.78 -1.68 2.34
C ALA A 238 12.13 -1.09 1.94
N ALA A 239 13.19 -1.82 2.25
CA ALA A 239 14.53 -1.46 1.83
C ALA A 239 14.71 -1.63 0.32
N ILE A 240 15.40 -0.69 -0.31
CA ILE A 240 15.69 -0.77 -1.74
C ILE A 240 16.76 -1.82 -1.97
N GLN A 241 16.37 -2.92 -2.62
CA GLN A 241 17.26 -4.05 -2.94
C GLN A 241 17.91 -3.93 -4.31
N SER A 242 17.29 -3.21 -5.25
CA SER A 242 17.72 -3.04 -6.64
C SER A 242 17.48 -1.61 -7.12
N GLY A 243 18.04 -1.25 -8.28
CA GLY A 243 17.93 0.09 -8.87
C GLY A 243 19.27 0.63 -9.37
N THR A 244 19.29 1.91 -9.74
CA THR A 244 20.49 2.56 -10.28
C THR A 244 21.19 3.37 -9.19
N VAL A 245 22.53 3.29 -9.15
CA VAL A 245 23.37 4.13 -8.29
C VAL A 245 24.16 5.11 -9.13
N ASN A 246 23.86 6.40 -8.97
CA ASN A 246 24.60 7.47 -9.61
C ASN A 246 25.62 8.07 -8.62
N CYS A 247 26.88 8.02 -9.02
CA CYS A 247 28.02 8.45 -8.23
C CYS A 247 28.71 9.64 -8.91
N ALA A 248 28.80 10.76 -8.23
CA ALA A 248 29.57 11.92 -8.70
C ALA A 248 30.53 12.37 -7.60
N ALA A 249 31.78 12.66 -7.98
CA ALA A 249 32.73 13.24 -7.06
C ALA A 249 33.72 14.16 -7.77
N ARG A 250 34.26 15.12 -7.01
CA ARG A 250 35.32 16.03 -7.43
C ARG A 250 36.37 16.17 -6.33
N ALA A 251 37.62 16.35 -6.75
CA ALA A 251 38.74 16.74 -5.89
C ALA A 251 39.31 18.07 -6.39
N GLY A 252 39.05 19.16 -5.67
CA GLY A 252 39.21 20.51 -6.18
C GLY A 252 38.28 20.74 -7.38
N GLY A 253 38.84 21.15 -8.52
CA GLY A 253 38.10 21.30 -9.78
C GLY A 253 37.98 20.02 -10.63
N ALA A 254 38.75 18.97 -10.32
CA ALA A 254 38.80 17.77 -11.15
C ALA A 254 37.70 16.77 -10.81
N THR A 255 36.98 16.26 -11.82
CA THR A 255 35.98 15.20 -11.67
C THR A 255 36.63 13.83 -11.48
N LEU A 256 36.09 13.03 -10.56
CA LEU A 256 36.55 11.67 -10.27
C LEU A 256 35.56 10.66 -10.85
N ARG A 257 36.07 9.69 -11.61
CA ARG A 257 35.28 8.54 -12.09
C ARG A 257 35.08 7.55 -10.94
N ALA A 258 33.84 7.12 -10.72
CA ALA A 258 33.55 6.06 -9.76
C ALA A 258 34.12 4.72 -10.27
N ARG A 259 34.80 3.99 -9.38
CA ARG A 259 35.28 2.62 -9.61
C ARG A 259 34.22 1.58 -9.27
N THR A 260 33.33 1.92 -8.33
CA THR A 260 32.22 1.06 -7.91
C THR A 260 30.98 1.91 -7.76
N HIS A 261 29.86 1.40 -8.26
CA HIS A 261 28.53 1.99 -8.14
C HIS A 261 27.49 0.87 -8.21
N ARG A 262 27.02 0.39 -7.06
CA ARG A 262 26.06 -0.73 -7.02
C ARG A 262 25.24 -0.73 -5.74
N ILE A 263 24.14 -1.47 -5.78
CA ILE A 263 23.39 -1.89 -4.58
C ILE A 263 23.74 -3.35 -4.31
N ALA A 264 24.10 -3.67 -3.07
CA ALA A 264 24.26 -5.03 -2.58
C ALA A 264 23.83 -5.08 -1.12
N ASN A 265 23.10 -6.13 -0.73
CA ASN A 265 22.55 -6.29 0.63
C ASN A 265 21.80 -5.02 1.11
N SER A 266 21.00 -4.42 0.22
CA SER A 266 20.25 -3.17 0.48
C SER A 266 21.12 -1.96 0.86
N VAL A 267 22.38 -1.94 0.41
CA VAL A 267 23.31 -0.82 0.58
C VAL A 267 23.83 -0.38 -0.78
N ALA A 268 23.50 0.85 -1.17
CA ALA A 268 24.12 1.53 -2.29
C ALA A 268 25.54 1.97 -1.91
N THR A 269 26.52 1.69 -2.77
CA THR A 269 27.93 2.06 -2.53
C THR A 269 28.54 2.71 -3.76
N CYS A 270 29.16 3.87 -3.54
CA CYS A 270 30.05 4.55 -4.46
C CYS A 270 31.50 4.46 -3.95
N MET A 271 32.46 4.15 -4.82
CA MET A 271 33.88 4.21 -4.46
C MET A 271 34.69 4.96 -5.52
N TRP A 272 35.61 5.80 -5.06
CA TRP A 272 36.56 6.54 -5.90
C TRP A 272 37.98 6.31 -5.41
N ALA A 273 38.95 6.42 -6.33
CA ALA A 273 40.34 6.62 -5.97
C ALA A 273 40.65 8.12 -5.96
N ILE A 274 41.24 8.58 -4.87
CA ILE A 274 41.64 9.98 -4.71
C ILE A 274 43.07 10.16 -5.23
N PRO A 275 43.34 11.09 -6.16
CA PRO A 275 44.70 11.34 -6.64
C PRO A 275 45.64 11.75 -5.50
N ALA A 276 46.91 11.32 -5.54
CA ALA A 276 47.92 11.71 -4.56
C ALA A 276 48.16 13.25 -4.55
N SER A 277 48.01 13.91 -5.69
CA SER A 277 48.11 15.36 -5.86
C SER A 277 46.91 16.15 -5.33
N ALA A 278 45.95 15.49 -4.67
CA ALA A 278 44.73 16.11 -4.17
C ALA A 278 44.80 16.50 -2.69
N ARG A 279 45.93 16.27 -1.99
CA ARG A 279 46.11 16.69 -0.60
C ARG A 279 45.81 18.19 -0.43
N GLY A 280 45.06 18.53 0.63
CA GLY A 280 44.64 19.90 0.94
C GLY A 280 43.48 20.42 0.07
N LYS A 281 43.09 19.72 -1.01
CA LYS A 281 41.96 20.12 -1.85
C LYS A 281 40.62 19.72 -1.22
N ALA A 282 39.55 20.41 -1.60
CA ALA A 282 38.20 20.04 -1.22
C ALA A 282 37.73 18.82 -2.01
N PHE A 283 37.31 17.77 -1.32
CA PHE A 283 36.50 16.70 -1.89
C PHE A 283 35.03 17.08 -1.81
N ARG A 284 34.29 16.90 -2.91
CA ARG A 284 32.82 17.02 -2.96
C ARG A 284 32.27 15.80 -3.66
N GLY A 285 31.45 15.02 -2.97
CA GLY A 285 30.86 13.78 -3.49
C GLY A 285 29.37 13.69 -3.26
N SER A 286 28.68 12.93 -4.11
CA SER A 286 27.28 12.57 -3.95
C SER A 286 27.04 11.11 -4.33
N ILE A 287 26.16 10.46 -3.57
CA ILE A 287 25.57 9.16 -3.91
C ILE A 287 24.07 9.37 -4.11
N THR A 288 23.54 8.91 -5.24
CA THR A 288 22.12 8.96 -5.57
C THR A 288 21.61 7.56 -5.86
N VAL A 289 20.54 7.16 -5.20
CA VAL A 289 19.79 5.93 -5.51
C VAL A 289 18.56 6.32 -6.30
N VAL A 290 18.31 5.61 -7.39
CA VAL A 290 17.13 5.76 -8.26
C VAL A 290 16.37 4.43 -8.30
N PHE A 291 15.07 4.50 -8.05
CA PHE A 291 14.16 3.36 -8.06
C PHE A 291 12.76 3.84 -8.47
N GLU A 292 12.13 3.17 -9.45
CA GLU A 292 10.81 3.53 -10.01
C GLU A 292 10.67 5.02 -10.37
N GLY A 293 11.72 5.59 -11.00
CA GLY A 293 11.77 7.00 -11.39
C GLY A 293 11.92 7.99 -10.21
N LYS A 294 11.91 7.52 -8.96
CA LYS A 294 12.14 8.33 -7.76
C LYS A 294 13.61 8.29 -7.37
N LYS A 295 14.11 9.36 -6.76
CA LYS A 295 15.52 9.49 -6.36
C LYS A 295 15.68 9.99 -4.94
N VAL A 296 16.73 9.52 -4.28
CA VAL A 296 17.25 10.11 -3.04
C VAL A 296 18.74 10.32 -3.18
N THR A 297 19.23 11.47 -2.74
CA THR A 297 20.64 11.86 -2.84
C THR A 297 21.20 12.23 -1.47
N LYS A 298 22.42 11.78 -1.19
CA LYS A 298 23.23 12.27 -0.08
C LYS A 298 24.54 12.83 -0.60
N THR A 299 24.92 13.97 -0.06
CA THR A 299 26.14 14.71 -0.41
C THR A 299 27.12 14.70 0.75
N PHE A 300 28.41 14.75 0.44
CA PHE A 300 29.50 14.87 1.42
C PHE A 300 30.57 15.82 0.90
N SER A 301 31.11 16.64 1.80
CA SER A 301 32.22 17.54 1.50
C SER A 301 33.23 17.54 2.63
N SER A 302 34.51 17.47 2.30
CA SER A 302 35.60 17.56 3.29
C SER A 302 36.92 17.92 2.63
N VAL A 303 37.91 18.38 3.42
CA VAL A 303 39.28 18.56 2.94
C VAL A 303 39.98 17.20 2.88
N ILE A 304 40.72 16.96 1.80
CA ILE A 304 41.50 15.74 1.58
C ILE A 304 42.80 15.80 2.39
N ARG A 305 43.06 14.76 3.18
CA ARG A 305 44.27 14.61 4.01
C ARG A 305 45.42 13.95 3.25
#